data_AF-A0A9E3CPT5-F1
#
_entry.id   AF-A0A9E3CPT5-F1
#
_cell.length_a   1.000
_cell.length_b   1.000
_cell.length_c   1.000
_cell.angle_alpha   90.00
_cell.angle_beta   90.00
_cell.angle_gamma   90.00
#
_symmetry.space_group_name_H-M   'P 1'
#
loop_
_entity.id
_entity.type
_entity.pdbx_description
1 polymer ?
#
loop_
_entity_poly.entity_id
_entity_poly.type
_entity_poly.pdbx_seq_one_letter_code
_entity_poly.pdbx_strand_id
1 'polypeptide(L)'
;MPNGDANAPQYVTPDQLKALESRISETAKSGADSAIREFDKSIATKVKEGVTAALTGQQVSVAVEAGTRESNTLKILLASIPALATLVAIIMGFGVWLKQKDIEKTINEQDRNLTTRLAITQEFYKRKFDIYEKAHQQMTLLLAALQNKRVDPNALTQAFDSLSSLDTYSKTNQIYMTADVAAGLSDVWGAASDWLQDGGSIEGVVVKIQGAERKMKEELDAENITKLTPCATPPPNNVNGNNAQGNRNGL
;
A
#
# COMPACT_ATOMS: atom_id res chain seq x y z
N MET A 1 51.91 -12.60 -9.95
CA MET A 1 51.04 -11.96 -10.97
C MET A 1 49.68 -12.62 -10.94
N PRO A 2 48.65 -12.01 -10.32
CA PRO A 2 47.27 -12.40 -10.51
C PRO A 2 46.46 -11.29 -11.22
N ASN A 3 45.47 -11.76 -11.98
CA ASN A 3 44.61 -11.02 -12.90
C ASN A 3 43.83 -9.89 -12.23
N GLY A 4 43.86 -8.71 -12.85
CA GLY A 4 42.92 -7.62 -12.60
C GLY A 4 41.70 -7.80 -13.49
N ASP A 5 40.70 -8.53 -13.01
CA ASP A 5 39.38 -8.56 -13.65
C ASP A 5 38.67 -7.23 -13.37
N ALA A 6 38.70 -6.38 -14.39
CA ALA A 6 37.98 -5.12 -14.42
C ALA A 6 36.47 -5.38 -14.47
N ASN A 7 35.81 -5.24 -13.32
CA ASN A 7 34.36 -5.20 -13.21
C ASN A 7 33.84 -3.89 -13.85
N ALA A 8 33.60 -3.92 -15.16
CA ALA A 8 32.94 -2.84 -15.85
C ALA A 8 31.47 -2.75 -15.38
N PRO A 9 30.95 -1.55 -15.07
CA PRO A 9 29.56 -1.38 -14.68
C PRO A 9 28.64 -1.82 -15.84
N GLN A 10 27.78 -2.81 -15.57
CA GLN A 10 26.76 -3.22 -16.54
C GLN A 10 25.68 -2.15 -16.61
N TYR A 11 25.64 -1.44 -17.75
CA TYR A 11 24.57 -0.51 -18.07
C TYR A 11 23.31 -1.29 -18.43
N VAL A 12 22.20 -0.99 -17.76
CA VAL A 12 20.87 -1.53 -18.07
C VAL A 12 20.49 -1.06 -19.46
N THR A 13 20.26 -2.00 -20.37
CA THR A 13 19.90 -1.68 -21.75
C THR A 13 18.44 -1.20 -21.82
N PRO A 14 18.06 -0.38 -22.82
CA PRO A 14 16.67 0.07 -22.99
C PRO A 14 15.65 -1.08 -23.06
N ASP A 15 16.06 -2.24 -23.58
CA ASP A 15 15.22 -3.44 -23.64
C ASP A 15 14.97 -4.05 -22.26
N GLN A 16 15.96 -4.01 -21.36
CA GLN A 16 15.77 -4.43 -19.96
C GLN A 16 14.82 -3.48 -19.22
N LEU A 17 14.84 -2.19 -19.54
CA LEU A 17 13.93 -1.21 -18.96
C LEU A 17 12.47 -1.49 -19.37
N LYS A 18 12.21 -1.72 -20.67
CA LYS A 18 10.88 -2.11 -21.16
C LYS A 18 10.39 -3.44 -20.58
N ALA A 19 11.27 -4.41 -20.45
CA ALA A 19 10.94 -5.69 -19.82
C ALA A 19 10.55 -5.51 -18.35
N LEU A 20 11.22 -4.60 -17.63
CA LEU A 20 10.88 -4.26 -16.25
C LEU A 20 9.52 -3.59 -16.14
N GLU A 21 9.22 -2.61 -17.00
CA GLU A 21 7.92 -1.93 -17.05
C GLU A 21 6.76 -2.90 -17.32
N SER A 22 6.95 -3.83 -18.26
CA SER A 22 5.95 -4.86 -18.56
C SER A 22 5.70 -5.76 -17.35
N ARG A 23 6.76 -6.19 -16.65
CA ARG A 23 6.63 -7.04 -15.46
C ARG A 23 5.96 -6.31 -14.29
N ILE A 24 6.23 -5.02 -14.11
CA ILE A 24 5.57 -4.20 -13.08
C ILE A 24 4.07 -4.07 -13.40
N SER A 25 3.72 -3.78 -14.66
CA SER A 25 2.32 -3.67 -15.10
C SER A 25 1.55 -4.99 -14.96
N GLU A 26 2.19 -6.11 -15.31
CA GLU A 26 1.59 -7.44 -15.21
C GLU A 26 1.44 -7.90 -13.75
N THR A 27 2.41 -7.60 -12.89
CA THR A 27 2.33 -7.87 -11.45
C THR A 27 1.24 -7.02 -10.79
N ALA A 28 1.11 -5.75 -11.19
CA ALA A 28 0.05 -4.87 -10.70
C ALA A 28 -1.35 -5.37 -11.13
N LYS A 29 -1.51 -5.83 -12.37
CA LYS A 29 -2.77 -6.43 -12.85
C LYS A 29 -3.11 -7.72 -12.12
N SER A 30 -2.15 -8.62 -11.97
CA SER A 30 -2.33 -9.88 -11.23
C SER A 30 -2.68 -9.66 -9.76
N GLY A 31 -2.06 -8.66 -9.11
CA GLY A 31 -2.40 -8.22 -7.75
C GLY A 31 -3.82 -7.67 -7.64
N ALA A 32 -4.26 -6.87 -8.63
CA ALA A 32 -5.62 -6.36 -8.68
C ALA A 32 -6.65 -7.48 -8.87
N ASP A 33 -6.41 -8.41 -9.81
CA ASP A 33 -7.32 -9.52 -10.09
C ASP A 33 -7.44 -10.50 -8.92
N SER A 34 -6.36 -10.72 -8.17
CA SER A 34 -6.39 -11.55 -6.95
C SER A 34 -7.14 -10.89 -5.82
N ALA A 35 -6.97 -9.57 -5.60
CA ALA A 35 -7.74 -8.81 -4.62
C ALA A 35 -9.24 -8.80 -4.95
N ILE A 36 -9.61 -8.64 -6.23
CA ILE A 36 -11.01 -8.69 -6.69
C ILE A 36 -11.63 -10.07 -6.41
N ARG A 37 -10.92 -11.16 -6.72
CA ARG A 37 -11.41 -12.53 -6.44
C ARG A 37 -11.58 -12.83 -4.96
N GLU A 38 -10.71 -12.30 -4.11
CA GLU A 38 -10.83 -12.46 -2.66
C GLU A 38 -12.03 -11.67 -2.11
N PHE A 39 -12.30 -10.49 -2.67
CA PHE A 39 -13.46 -9.68 -2.35
C PHE A 39 -14.77 -10.37 -2.76
N ASP A 40 -14.84 -10.94 -3.97
CA ASP A 40 -16.02 -11.70 -4.43
C ASP A 40 -16.35 -12.89 -3.52
N LYS A 41 -15.33 -13.62 -3.05
CA LYS A 41 -15.51 -14.72 -2.08
C LYS A 41 -16.02 -14.23 -0.73
N SER A 42 -15.56 -13.07 -0.27
CA SER A 42 -16.03 -12.47 1.00
C SER A 42 -17.50 -12.07 0.91
N ILE A 43 -17.90 -11.45 -0.21
CA ILE A 43 -19.30 -11.05 -0.45
C ILE A 43 -20.19 -12.29 -0.53
N ALA A 44 -19.81 -13.31 -1.31
CA ALA A 44 -20.60 -14.54 -1.42
C ALA A 44 -20.82 -15.23 -0.06
N THR A 45 -19.79 -15.26 0.79
CA THR A 45 -19.86 -15.85 2.13
C THR A 45 -20.78 -15.04 3.05
N LYS A 46 -20.61 -13.72 3.11
CA LYS A 46 -21.45 -12.83 3.94
C LYS A 46 -22.91 -12.82 3.50
N VAL A 47 -23.18 -12.90 2.19
CA VAL A 47 -24.53 -13.02 1.65
C VAL A 47 -25.15 -14.35 2.07
N LYS A 48 -24.40 -15.46 2.00
CA LYS A 48 -24.89 -16.78 2.41
C LYS A 48 -25.20 -16.82 3.91
N GLU A 49 -24.37 -16.22 4.75
CA GLU A 49 -24.59 -16.11 6.19
C GLU A 49 -25.81 -15.25 6.52
N GLY A 50 -25.95 -14.07 5.89
CA GLY A 50 -27.10 -13.19 6.08
C GLY A 50 -28.42 -13.82 5.64
N VAL A 51 -28.43 -14.55 4.52
CA VAL A 51 -29.59 -15.29 4.02
C VAL A 51 -29.94 -16.44 4.97
N THR A 52 -28.95 -17.18 5.45
CA THR A 52 -29.17 -18.30 6.37
C THR A 52 -29.71 -17.82 7.71
N ALA A 53 -29.20 -16.69 8.24
CA ALA A 53 -29.68 -16.08 9.48
C ALA A 53 -31.11 -15.53 9.36
N ALA A 54 -31.48 -14.95 8.22
CA ALA A 54 -32.83 -14.48 7.97
C ALA A 54 -33.83 -15.65 7.84
N LEU A 55 -33.44 -16.75 7.17
CA LEU A 55 -34.27 -17.95 7.04
C LEU A 55 -34.41 -18.74 8.35
N THR A 56 -33.43 -18.70 9.26
CA THR A 56 -33.53 -19.34 10.58
C THR A 56 -34.23 -18.47 11.63
N GLY A 57 -34.13 -17.14 11.52
CA GLY A 57 -34.84 -16.20 12.40
C GLY A 57 -36.35 -16.10 12.10
N GLN A 58 -36.77 -16.48 10.89
CA GLN A 58 -38.17 -16.48 10.47
C GLN A 58 -38.75 -17.90 10.53
N GLN A 59 -38.72 -18.53 11.72
CA GLN A 59 -39.73 -19.54 12.03
C GLN A 59 -41.08 -18.80 12.07
N VAL A 60 -41.73 -18.71 10.91
CA VAL A 60 -43.16 -18.42 10.85
C VAL A 60 -43.82 -19.57 11.59
N SER A 61 -44.07 -19.38 12.88
CA SER A 61 -45.01 -20.17 13.64
C SER A 61 -46.38 -19.93 13.03
N VAL A 62 -46.66 -20.61 11.92
CA VAL A 62 -48.03 -20.85 11.49
C VAL A 62 -48.61 -21.72 12.59
N ALA A 63 -49.23 -21.08 13.57
CA ALA A 63 -50.09 -21.74 14.52
C ALA A 63 -51.24 -22.35 13.72
N VAL A 64 -51.04 -23.61 13.30
CA VAL A 64 -52.14 -24.46 12.86
C VAL A 64 -52.86 -24.86 14.13
N GLU A 65 -53.83 -24.03 14.55
CA GLU A 65 -54.85 -24.48 15.48
C GLU A 65 -55.62 -25.60 14.77
N ALA A 66 -55.27 -26.83 15.14
CA ALA A 66 -55.95 -28.04 14.74
C ALA A 66 -57.33 -28.10 15.41
N GLY A 67 -58.27 -27.30 14.91
CA GLY A 67 -59.70 -27.42 15.19
C GLY A 67 -60.36 -28.20 14.07
N THR A 68 -60.62 -29.48 14.32
CA THR A 68 -61.38 -30.40 13.45
C THR A 68 -62.73 -29.82 13.06
N ARG A 69 -62.89 -29.34 11.82
CA ARG A 69 -64.17 -29.32 11.10
C ARG A 69 -63.94 -29.21 9.59
N GLU A 70 -64.48 -30.20 8.88
CA GLU A 70 -64.39 -30.37 7.44
C GLU A 70 -65.07 -29.25 6.63
N SER A 71 -64.50 -29.07 5.43
CA SER A 71 -65.06 -28.47 4.21
C SER A 71 -64.92 -26.95 4.03
N ASN A 72 -64.34 -26.60 2.88
CA ASN A 72 -64.16 -25.28 2.25
C ASN A 72 -63.03 -24.35 2.74
N THR A 73 -62.61 -24.36 4.00
CA THR A 73 -61.52 -23.47 4.47
C THR A 73 -60.13 -23.89 3.98
N LEU A 74 -59.89 -25.20 3.81
CA LEU A 74 -58.63 -25.76 3.28
C LEU A 74 -58.40 -25.41 1.79
N LYS A 75 -59.49 -25.22 1.01
CA LYS A 75 -59.37 -24.78 -0.40
C LYS A 75 -59.01 -23.30 -0.50
N ILE A 76 -59.51 -22.47 0.42
CA ILE A 76 -59.13 -21.05 0.53
C ILE A 76 -57.67 -20.92 1.02
N LEU A 77 -57.23 -21.79 1.93
CA LEU A 77 -55.84 -21.85 2.39
C LEU A 77 -54.89 -22.25 1.26
N LEU A 78 -55.18 -23.32 0.50
CA LEU A 78 -54.36 -23.75 -0.63
C LEU A 78 -54.32 -22.73 -1.78
N ALA A 79 -55.43 -22.01 -2.03
CA ALA A 79 -55.49 -20.98 -3.06
C ALA A 79 -54.74 -19.69 -2.70
N SER A 80 -54.41 -19.47 -1.41
CA SER A 80 -53.66 -18.31 -0.93
C SER A 80 -52.13 -18.47 -1.03
N ILE A 81 -51.64 -19.71 -1.19
CA ILE A 81 -50.21 -20.03 -1.26
C ILE A 81 -49.51 -19.31 -2.43
N PRO A 82 -50.07 -19.24 -3.66
CA PRO A 82 -49.44 -18.52 -4.76
C PRO A 82 -49.37 -17.01 -4.51
N ALA A 83 -50.40 -16.43 -3.87
CA ALA A 83 -50.46 -15.00 -3.56
C ALA A 83 -49.47 -14.61 -2.45
N LEU A 84 -49.24 -15.49 -1.47
CA LEU A 84 -48.21 -15.28 -0.46
C LEU A 84 -46.80 -15.46 -1.04
N ALA A 85 -46.60 -16.43 -1.95
CA ALA A 85 -45.31 -16.63 -2.61
C ALA A 85 -44.90 -15.43 -3.48
N THR A 86 -45.84 -14.83 -4.23
CA THR A 86 -45.57 -13.62 -5.01
C THR A 86 -45.29 -12.42 -4.10
N LEU A 87 -45.99 -12.28 -2.98
CA LEU A 87 -45.76 -11.20 -2.02
C LEU A 87 -44.39 -11.31 -1.34
N VAL A 88 -43.97 -12.53 -0.97
CA VAL A 88 -42.63 -12.79 -0.45
C VAL A 88 -41.55 -12.51 -1.49
N ALA A 89 -41.76 -12.89 -2.75
CA ALA A 89 -40.83 -12.60 -3.84
C ALA A 89 -40.66 -11.09 -4.09
N ILE A 90 -41.74 -10.30 -4.00
CA ILE A 90 -41.71 -8.84 -4.13
C ILE A 90 -40.91 -8.21 -2.96
N ILE A 91 -41.15 -8.66 -1.73
CA ILE A 91 -40.43 -8.16 -0.54
C ILE A 91 -38.94 -8.52 -0.60
N MET A 92 -38.60 -9.74 -1.01
CA MET A 92 -37.20 -10.15 -1.20
C MET A 92 -36.52 -9.35 -2.31
N GLY A 93 -37.19 -9.16 -3.46
CA GLY A 93 -36.66 -8.35 -4.56
C GLY A 93 -36.39 -6.89 -4.17
N PHE A 94 -37.30 -6.29 -3.41
CA PHE A 94 -37.12 -4.92 -2.91
C PHE A 94 -36.03 -4.82 -1.83
N GLY A 95 -35.89 -5.83 -0.97
CA GLY A 95 -34.81 -5.91 0.02
C GLY A 95 -33.42 -6.05 -0.61
N VAL A 96 -33.29 -6.88 -1.64
CA VAL A 96 -32.04 -7.02 -2.42
C VAL A 96 -31.71 -5.72 -3.15
N TRP A 97 -32.70 -5.04 -3.73
CA TRP A 97 -32.51 -3.75 -4.42
C TRP A 97 -32.05 -2.63 -3.47
N LEU A 98 -32.65 -2.50 -2.29
CA LEU A 98 -32.22 -1.53 -1.27
C LEU A 98 -30.79 -1.83 -0.78
N LYS A 99 -30.48 -3.11 -0.51
CA LYS A 99 -29.13 -3.53 -0.09
C LYS A 99 -28.10 -3.28 -1.19
N GLN A 100 -28.43 -3.55 -2.46
CA GLN A 100 -27.55 -3.25 -3.59
C GLN A 100 -27.26 -1.75 -3.71
N LYS A 101 -28.24 -0.89 -3.45
CA LYS A 101 -28.09 0.57 -3.55
C LYS A 101 -27.17 1.16 -2.46
N ASP A 102 -27.23 0.64 -1.24
CA ASP A 102 -26.33 1.03 -0.15
C ASP A 102 -24.92 0.44 -0.33
N ILE A 103 -24.82 -0.77 -0.89
CA ILE A 103 -23.55 -1.40 -1.25
C ILE A 103 -22.88 -0.64 -2.41
N GLU A 104 -23.61 -0.17 -3.43
CA GLU A 104 -23.06 0.63 -4.53
C GLU A 104 -22.49 1.97 -4.06
N LYS A 105 -23.13 2.64 -3.08
CA LYS A 105 -22.57 3.86 -2.48
C LYS A 105 -21.33 3.59 -1.65
N THR A 106 -21.33 2.52 -0.85
CA THR A 106 -20.21 2.18 0.03
C THR A 106 -19.01 1.63 -0.76
N ILE A 107 -19.24 0.86 -1.83
CA ILE A 107 -18.20 0.38 -2.75
C ILE A 107 -17.60 1.56 -3.51
N ASN A 108 -18.41 2.47 -4.05
CA ASN A 108 -17.88 3.66 -4.73
C ASN A 108 -17.05 4.57 -3.81
N GLU A 109 -17.39 4.69 -2.52
CA GLU A 109 -16.60 5.47 -1.56
C GLU A 109 -15.31 4.75 -1.12
N GLN A 110 -15.35 3.43 -0.94
CA GLN A 110 -14.16 2.64 -0.60
C GLN A 110 -13.19 2.56 -1.79
N ASP A 111 -13.68 2.34 -3.00
CA ASP A 111 -12.85 2.33 -4.22
C ASP A 111 -12.22 3.71 -4.47
N ARG A 112 -12.97 4.79 -4.23
CA ARG A 112 -12.44 6.15 -4.37
C ARG A 112 -11.36 6.46 -3.32
N ASN A 113 -11.54 6.00 -2.08
CA ASN A 113 -10.54 6.14 -1.01
C ASN A 113 -9.29 5.29 -1.27
N LEU A 114 -9.43 4.07 -1.76
CA LEU A 114 -8.31 3.20 -2.14
C LEU A 114 -7.55 3.78 -3.33
N THR A 115 -8.26 4.22 -4.37
CA THR A 115 -7.63 4.86 -5.54
C THR A 115 -6.88 6.12 -5.16
N THR A 116 -7.47 6.95 -4.30
CA THR A 116 -6.82 8.18 -3.81
C THR A 116 -5.57 7.85 -2.98
N ARG A 117 -5.65 6.87 -2.08
CA ARG A 117 -4.48 6.41 -1.30
C ARG A 117 -3.39 5.86 -2.20
N LEU A 118 -3.75 5.05 -3.20
CA LEU A 118 -2.81 4.49 -4.16
C LEU A 118 -2.10 5.60 -4.96
N ALA A 119 -2.88 6.56 -5.47
CA ALA A 119 -2.35 7.71 -6.22
C ALA A 119 -1.42 8.59 -5.37
N ILE A 120 -1.80 8.91 -4.13
CA ILE A 120 -0.96 9.67 -3.19
C ILE A 120 0.34 8.92 -2.90
N THR A 121 0.23 7.60 -2.67
CA THR A 121 1.39 6.74 -2.38
C THR A 121 2.33 6.71 -3.58
N GLN A 122 1.80 6.53 -4.79
CA GLN A 122 2.59 6.52 -6.02
C GLN A 122 3.31 7.84 -6.25
N GLU A 123 2.61 8.98 -6.11
CA GLU A 123 3.23 10.31 -6.24
C GLU A 123 4.29 10.56 -5.16
N PHE A 124 4.05 10.12 -3.92
CA PHE A 124 5.04 10.20 -2.85
C PHE A 124 6.33 9.45 -3.20
N TYR A 125 6.22 8.19 -3.67
CA TYR A 125 7.39 7.40 -4.05
C TYR A 125 8.12 7.94 -5.27
N LYS A 126 7.39 8.42 -6.26
CA LYS A 126 7.97 9.09 -7.43
C LYS A 126 8.78 10.30 -7.01
N ARG A 127 8.21 11.13 -6.11
CA ARG A 127 8.89 12.32 -5.58
C ARG A 127 10.12 11.94 -4.76
N LYS A 128 10.01 10.91 -3.92
CA LYS A 128 11.13 10.38 -3.14
C LYS A 128 12.29 9.90 -4.01
N PHE A 129 11.99 9.14 -5.07
CA PHE A 129 13.01 8.65 -6.01
C PHE A 129 13.71 9.80 -6.75
N ASP A 130 12.94 10.74 -7.32
CA ASP A 130 13.49 11.98 -7.92
C ASP A 130 14.37 12.73 -6.92
N ILE A 131 13.98 12.71 -5.65
CA ILE A 131 14.75 13.37 -4.61
C ILE A 131 16.11 12.70 -4.39
N TYR A 132 16.17 11.37 -4.40
CA TYR A 132 17.39 10.61 -4.15
C TYR A 132 18.34 10.69 -5.33
N GLU A 133 17.79 10.63 -6.54
CA GLU A 133 18.55 10.81 -7.78
C GLU A 133 19.25 12.17 -7.79
N LYS A 134 18.52 13.24 -7.46
CA LYS A 134 19.09 14.58 -7.33
C LYS A 134 20.12 14.68 -6.21
N ALA A 135 19.91 14.06 -5.05
CA ALA A 135 20.91 14.04 -3.98
C ALA A 135 22.22 13.39 -4.46
N HIS A 136 22.13 12.26 -5.15
CA HIS A 136 23.28 11.58 -5.75
C HIS A 136 23.97 12.43 -6.81
N GLN A 137 23.22 13.10 -7.69
CA GLN A 137 23.77 14.04 -8.66
C GLN A 137 24.52 15.19 -7.98
N GLN A 138 23.98 15.78 -6.91
CA GLN A 138 24.63 16.86 -6.16
C GLN A 138 25.92 16.38 -5.48
N MET A 139 25.94 15.18 -4.90
CA MET A 139 27.17 14.59 -4.34
C MET A 139 28.24 14.33 -5.41
N THR A 140 27.82 13.88 -6.60
CA THR A 140 28.71 13.66 -7.74
C THR A 140 29.30 14.97 -8.25
N LEU A 141 28.47 16.02 -8.39
CA LEU A 141 28.91 17.36 -8.78
C LEU A 141 29.87 17.95 -7.75
N LEU A 142 29.57 17.79 -6.46
CA LEU A 142 30.46 18.18 -5.37
C LEU A 142 31.81 17.48 -5.50
N LEU A 143 31.83 16.15 -5.65
CA LEU A 143 33.08 15.40 -5.79
C LEU A 143 33.91 15.88 -7.00
N ALA A 144 33.25 16.10 -8.15
CA ALA A 144 33.92 16.64 -9.34
C ALA A 144 34.48 18.05 -9.10
N ALA A 145 33.74 18.92 -8.41
CA ALA A 145 34.21 20.27 -8.06
C ALA A 145 35.40 20.24 -7.09
N LEU A 146 35.40 19.34 -6.09
CA LEU A 146 36.53 19.15 -5.18
C LEU A 146 37.76 18.62 -5.90
N GLN A 147 37.59 17.69 -6.85
CA GLN A 147 38.68 17.20 -7.69
C GLN A 147 39.25 18.31 -8.58
N ASN A 148 38.38 19.12 -9.20
CA ASN A 148 38.79 20.25 -10.02
C ASN A 148 39.54 21.31 -9.22
N LYS A 149 39.14 21.60 -7.98
CA LYS A 149 39.86 22.54 -7.09
C LYS A 149 41.32 22.16 -6.89
N ARG A 150 41.66 20.86 -6.91
CA ARG A 150 43.07 20.42 -6.79
C ARG A 150 43.92 20.85 -8.00
N VAL A 151 43.31 21.04 -9.15
CA VAL A 151 43.98 21.41 -10.41
C VAL A 151 43.88 22.91 -10.67
N ASP A 152 42.71 23.50 -10.40
CA ASP A 152 42.42 24.91 -10.60
C ASP A 152 41.88 25.55 -9.31
N PRO A 153 42.64 26.45 -8.65
CA PRO A 153 42.20 27.17 -7.47
C PRO A 153 40.92 28.00 -7.71
N ASN A 154 40.63 28.40 -8.95
CA ASN A 154 39.43 29.17 -9.28
C ASN A 154 38.14 28.32 -9.21
N ALA A 155 38.26 26.99 -9.17
CA ALA A 155 37.11 26.08 -9.00
C ALA A 155 36.55 26.06 -7.56
N LEU A 156 37.12 26.86 -6.64
CA LEU A 156 36.66 26.97 -5.25
C LEU A 156 35.18 27.40 -5.17
N THR A 157 34.76 28.36 -5.98
CA THR A 157 33.38 28.85 -6.00
C THR A 157 32.40 27.74 -6.35
N GLN A 158 32.73 26.93 -7.37
CA GLN A 158 31.89 25.81 -7.79
C GLN A 158 31.73 24.76 -6.69
N ALA A 159 32.78 24.50 -5.91
CA ALA A 159 32.73 23.58 -4.79
C ALA A 159 31.83 24.12 -3.65
N PHE A 160 31.93 25.41 -3.32
CA PHE A 160 31.04 26.04 -2.34
C PHE A 160 29.58 26.06 -2.78
N ASP A 161 29.31 26.37 -4.06
CA ASP A 161 27.96 26.37 -4.61
C ASP A 161 27.34 24.96 -4.55
N SER A 162 28.12 23.94 -4.91
CA SER A 162 27.69 22.53 -4.82
C SER A 162 27.44 22.10 -3.38
N LEU A 163 28.28 22.55 -2.45
CA LEU A 163 28.15 22.25 -1.02
C LEU A 163 26.90 22.92 -0.41
N SER A 164 26.65 24.19 -0.74
CA SER A 164 25.47 24.95 -0.33
C SER A 164 24.18 24.36 -0.91
N SER A 165 24.22 23.95 -2.17
CA SER A 165 23.14 23.24 -2.84
C SER A 165 22.80 21.94 -2.10
N LEU A 166 23.81 21.12 -1.75
CA LEU A 166 23.62 19.88 -1.02
C LEU A 166 22.99 20.10 0.37
N ASP A 167 23.44 21.11 1.12
CA ASP A 167 22.86 21.46 2.43
C ASP A 167 21.39 21.88 2.32
N THR A 168 21.11 22.83 1.42
CA THR A 168 19.75 23.30 1.13
C THR A 168 18.86 22.13 0.73
N TYR A 169 19.39 21.24 -0.11
CA TYR A 169 18.68 20.07 -0.59
C TYR A 169 18.31 19.10 0.54
N SER A 170 19.25 18.83 1.45
CA SER A 170 19.03 17.95 2.60
C SER A 170 17.96 18.51 3.55
N LYS A 171 17.90 19.83 3.75
CA LYS A 171 16.96 20.50 4.65
C LYS A 171 15.56 20.64 4.06
N THR A 172 15.46 20.90 2.76
CA THR A 172 14.16 21.13 2.09
C THR A 172 13.39 19.84 1.81
N ASN A 173 14.07 18.69 1.76
CA ASN A 173 13.47 17.41 1.36
C ASN A 173 13.34 16.39 2.51
N GLN A 174 13.41 16.83 3.77
CA GLN A 174 13.36 15.95 4.95
C GLN A 174 12.12 15.06 5.01
N ILE A 175 10.98 15.49 4.47
CA ILE A 175 9.73 14.70 4.45
C ILE A 175 9.87 13.42 3.62
N TYR A 176 10.79 13.41 2.66
CA TYR A 176 10.99 12.30 1.72
C TYR A 176 12.24 11.47 2.03
N MET A 177 12.97 11.79 3.11
CA MET A 177 14.21 11.13 3.51
C MET A 177 14.10 10.61 4.94
N THR A 178 14.67 9.44 5.25
CA THR A 178 14.85 9.08 6.65
C THR A 178 15.89 9.98 7.33
N ALA A 179 15.83 10.00 8.67
CA ALA A 179 16.84 10.66 9.49
C ALA A 179 18.26 10.13 9.21
N ASP A 180 18.40 8.84 8.89
CA ASP A 180 19.70 8.21 8.63
C ASP A 180 20.33 8.70 7.32
N VAL A 181 19.53 8.83 6.25
CA VAL A 181 19.95 9.42 4.98
C VAL A 181 20.29 10.90 5.15
N ALA A 182 19.45 11.66 5.85
CA ALA A 182 19.70 13.07 6.14
C ALA A 182 21.01 13.27 6.93
N ALA A 183 21.26 12.44 7.96
CA ALA A 183 22.52 12.44 8.69
C ALA A 183 23.70 12.06 7.80
N GLY A 184 23.53 11.10 6.88
CA GLY A 184 24.56 10.74 5.89
C GLY A 184 24.92 11.91 4.97
N LEU A 185 23.93 12.67 4.49
CA LEU A 185 24.17 13.87 3.69
C LEU A 185 24.86 14.98 4.50
N SER A 186 24.50 15.14 5.77
CA SER A 186 25.16 16.08 6.68
C SER A 186 26.62 15.71 6.93
N ASP A 187 26.93 14.41 7.04
CA ASP A 187 28.30 13.91 7.16
C ASP A 187 29.14 14.22 5.91
N VAL A 188 28.55 14.07 4.72
CA VAL A 188 29.19 14.44 3.45
C VAL A 188 29.47 15.94 3.42
N TRP A 189 28.49 16.76 3.82
CA TRP A 189 28.65 18.20 3.88
C TRP A 189 29.78 18.61 4.84
N GLY A 190 29.81 18.03 6.05
CA GLY A 190 30.85 18.30 7.04
C GLY A 190 32.24 17.92 6.53
N ALA A 191 32.40 16.70 6.02
CA ALA A 191 33.67 16.24 5.49
C ALA A 191 34.17 17.08 4.29
N ALA A 192 33.26 17.50 3.41
CA ALA A 192 33.61 18.37 2.29
C ALA A 192 33.97 19.79 2.75
N SER A 193 33.30 20.31 3.78
CA SER A 193 33.63 21.61 4.39
C SER A 193 35.02 21.59 5.03
N ASP A 194 35.31 20.56 5.84
CA ASP A 194 36.64 20.36 6.47
C ASP A 194 37.72 20.25 5.39
N TRP A 195 37.45 19.49 4.33
CA TRP A 195 38.38 19.37 3.21
C TRP A 195 38.61 20.70 2.49
N LEU A 196 37.59 21.54 2.33
CA LEU A 196 37.72 22.85 1.70
C LEU A 196 38.59 23.81 2.52
N GLN A 197 38.54 23.72 3.85
CA GLN A 197 39.31 24.54 4.79
C GLN A 197 40.76 24.07 4.90
N ASP A 198 40.96 22.77 5.14
CA ASP A 198 42.27 22.23 5.53
C ASP A 198 43.03 21.59 4.36
N GLY A 199 42.37 21.35 3.22
CA GLY A 199 42.99 20.76 2.03
C GLY A 199 43.43 19.30 2.21
N GLY A 200 42.80 18.56 3.13
CA GLY A 200 43.15 17.18 3.49
C GLY A 200 42.99 16.13 2.38
N SER A 201 42.87 14.86 2.77
CA SER A 201 42.61 13.78 1.80
C SER A 201 41.16 13.80 1.32
N ILE A 202 40.95 13.81 -0.01
CA ILE A 202 39.62 13.71 -0.62
C ILE A 202 38.96 12.35 -0.37
N GLU A 203 39.75 11.34 0.00
CA GLU A 203 39.29 9.98 0.29
C GLU A 203 38.27 9.96 1.43
N GLY A 204 38.44 10.83 2.45
CA GLY A 204 37.48 10.96 3.53
C GLY A 204 36.09 11.38 3.03
N VAL A 205 36.04 12.33 2.09
CA VAL A 205 34.78 12.79 1.48
C VAL A 205 34.16 11.67 0.64
N VAL A 206 34.95 10.95 -0.15
CA VAL A 206 34.48 9.83 -0.97
C VAL A 206 33.87 8.72 -0.10
N VAL A 207 34.51 8.36 1.00
CA VAL A 207 33.98 7.36 1.95
C VAL A 207 32.64 7.80 2.54
N LYS A 208 32.49 9.10 2.87
CA LYS A 208 31.21 9.64 3.35
C LYS A 208 30.13 9.61 2.28
N ILE A 209 30.47 9.95 1.03
CA ILE A 209 29.53 9.88 -0.11
C ILE A 209 29.03 8.45 -0.29
N GLN A 210 29.94 7.48 -0.36
CA GLN A 210 29.57 6.05 -0.48
C GLN A 210 28.70 5.57 0.69
N GLY A 211 28.98 6.06 1.90
CA GLY A 211 28.17 5.78 3.09
C GLY A 211 26.75 6.32 2.96
N ALA A 212 26.58 7.55 2.46
CA ALA A 212 25.28 8.16 2.22
C ALA A 212 24.51 7.43 1.09
N GLU A 213 25.19 7.09 -0.01
CA GLU A 213 24.61 6.32 -1.12
C GLU A 213 24.13 4.95 -0.68
N ARG A 214 24.91 4.25 0.14
CA ARG A 214 24.52 2.95 0.71
C ARG A 214 23.23 3.09 1.53
N LYS A 215 23.13 4.09 2.40
CA LYS A 215 21.92 4.34 3.20
C LYS A 215 20.71 4.65 2.31
N MET A 216 20.88 5.46 1.27
CA MET A 216 19.82 5.74 0.30
C MET A 216 19.35 4.45 -0.39
N LYS A 217 20.28 3.58 -0.77
CA LYS A 217 19.97 2.29 -1.39
C LYS A 217 19.26 1.34 -0.43
N GLU A 218 19.76 1.21 0.80
CA GLU A 218 19.15 0.39 1.85
C GLU A 218 17.70 0.81 2.12
N GLU A 219 17.42 2.12 2.12
CA GLU A 219 16.06 2.63 2.29
C GLU A 219 15.14 2.29 1.10
N LEU A 220 15.63 2.45 -0.14
CA LEU A 220 14.87 2.07 -1.34
C LEU A 220 14.60 0.56 -1.41
N ASP A 221 15.56 -0.27 -0.97
CA ASP A 221 15.45 -1.73 -0.97
C ASP A 221 14.51 -2.23 0.14
N ALA A 222 14.61 -1.70 1.37
CA ALA A 222 13.74 -2.06 2.48
C ALA A 222 12.26 -1.74 2.20
N GLU A 223 11.98 -0.62 1.54
CA GLU A 223 10.63 -0.25 1.15
C GLU A 223 10.07 -1.10 0.01
N ASN A 224 10.91 -1.55 -0.92
CA ASN A 224 10.50 -2.49 -1.96
C ASN A 224 10.09 -3.86 -1.37
N ILE A 225 10.78 -4.33 -0.34
CA ILE A 225 10.44 -5.59 0.36
C ILE A 225 9.13 -5.47 1.12
N THR A 226 8.90 -4.34 1.78
CA THR A 226 7.69 -4.09 2.58
C THR A 226 6.43 -3.94 1.71
N LYS A 227 6.58 -3.47 0.46
CA LYS A 227 5.46 -3.37 -0.51
C LYS A 227 5.02 -4.70 -1.13
N LEU A 228 5.89 -5.71 -1.15
CA LEU A 228 5.55 -7.04 -1.70
C LEU A 228 4.86 -7.94 -0.68
N THR A 229 4.78 -7.53 0.58
CA THR A 229 3.91 -8.15 1.57
C THR A 229 2.58 -7.40 1.50
N PRO A 230 1.57 -7.88 0.73
CA PRO A 230 0.23 -7.34 0.86
C PRO A 230 -0.11 -7.39 2.34
N CYS A 231 -0.50 -6.24 2.91
CA CYS A 231 -0.94 -6.14 4.29
C CYS A 231 -1.88 -7.31 4.54
N ALA A 232 -1.38 -8.34 5.25
CA ALA A 232 -2.19 -9.46 5.65
C ALA A 232 -3.34 -8.83 6.43
N THR A 233 -4.52 -8.86 5.82
CA THR A 233 -5.75 -8.41 6.45
C THR A 233 -5.74 -9.09 7.82
N PRO A 234 -5.74 -8.33 8.93
CA PRO A 234 -5.77 -8.94 10.25
C PRO A 234 -6.96 -9.90 10.22
N PRO A 235 -6.75 -11.19 10.57
CA PRO A 235 -7.80 -12.19 10.44
C PRO A 235 -9.04 -11.64 11.12
N PRO A 236 -10.22 -11.75 10.48
CA PRO A 236 -11.45 -11.19 11.03
C PRO A 236 -11.55 -11.63 12.48
N ASN A 237 -11.51 -10.65 13.37
CA ASN A 237 -11.55 -10.87 14.80
C ASN A 237 -12.90 -11.54 15.05
N ASN A 238 -12.88 -12.87 15.15
CA ASN A 238 -14.05 -13.68 15.40
C ASN A 238 -14.43 -13.43 16.85
N VAL A 239 -15.11 -12.31 17.08
CA VAL A 239 -15.81 -12.02 18.33
C VAL A 239 -17.00 -12.95 18.35
N ASN A 240 -16.71 -14.23 18.60
CA ASN A 240 -17.68 -15.24 18.94
C ASN A 240 -18.09 -14.98 20.39
N GLY A 241 -18.92 -13.95 20.58
CA GLY A 241 -19.59 -13.63 21.83
C GLY A 241 -20.77 -14.57 22.05
N ASN A 242 -20.50 -15.87 22.06
CA ASN A 242 -21.40 -16.87 22.63
C ASN A 242 -20.79 -17.36 23.94
N ASN A 243 -21.60 -17.29 25.00
CA ASN A 243 -21.46 -17.82 26.37
C ASN A 243 -21.44 -16.71 27.42
N ALA A 244 -22.29 -16.71 28.45
CA ALA A 244 -23.32 -17.67 28.80
C ALA A 244 -24.34 -17.01 29.73
N GLN A 245 -25.61 -17.34 29.47
CA GLN A 245 -26.63 -17.47 30.51
C GLN A 245 -26.08 -18.32 31.66
N GLY A 246 -26.06 -17.77 32.87
CA GLY A 246 -25.60 -18.46 34.07
C GLY A 246 -26.44 -18.10 35.28
N ASN A 247 -27.61 -18.74 35.36
CA ASN A 247 -28.24 -19.23 36.59
C ASN A 247 -28.88 -18.24 37.58
N ARG A 248 -30.22 -18.16 37.48
CA ARG A 248 -31.14 -18.00 38.62
C ARG A 248 -31.11 -19.26 39.49
N ASN A 249 -31.01 -19.12 40.81
CA ASN A 249 -31.86 -19.76 41.84
C ASN A 249 -31.09 -20.02 43.14
N GLY A 250 -31.71 -19.65 44.26
CA GLY A 250 -31.59 -20.41 45.51
C GLY A 250 -31.29 -19.60 46.78
N LEU A 251 -32.36 -19.20 47.46
CA LEU A 251 -32.54 -18.97 48.91
C LEU A 251 -31.64 -17.94 49.62
#